data_AF-A0A832V5U7-F1
#
_entry.id   AF-A0A832V5U7-F1
#
_cell.length_a   1.000
_cell.length_b   1.000
_cell.length_c   1.000
_cell.angle_alpha   90.00
_cell.angle_beta   90.00
_cell.angle_gamma   90.00
#
_symmetry.space_group_name_H-M   'P 1'
#
loop_
_entity.id
_entity.type
_entity.pdbx_description
1 polymer ?
#
loop_
_entity_poly.entity_id
_entity_poly.type
_entity_poly.pdbx_seq_one_letter_code
_entity_poly.pdbx_strand_id
1 'polypeptide(L)'
;MSKITALFAALLFVGTLAGAVVTEGEAEGERPDRLVRLQEHIEKRLARLADFRENLPDDADTSRLDALKERLETRQAKLAECAADREACKAERDAKREEHREATLEKMTARTQAALDRIAECRASEDCPADDEKLDALEERLTERLAKLEACSSGEGECDMPKKPHGRNPHLKDRLRERLQHA
;
A
#
# COMPACT_ATOMS: atom_id res chain seq x y z
N MET A 1 8.09 9.10 53.92
CA MET A 1 7.80 8.21 52.78
C MET A 1 6.78 8.91 51.90
N SER A 2 7.28 9.59 50.88
CA SER A 2 6.61 10.74 50.24
C SER A 2 5.75 10.32 49.05
N LYS A 3 4.65 11.04 48.81
CA LYS A 3 3.63 10.79 47.77
C LYS A 3 4.20 10.60 46.35
N ILE A 4 5.44 11.03 46.13
CA ILE A 4 6.20 10.89 44.88
C ILE A 4 6.53 9.42 44.58
N THR A 5 6.94 8.61 45.57
CA THR A 5 7.27 7.19 45.32
C THR A 5 6.05 6.35 44.92
N ALA A 6 4.84 6.75 45.34
CA ALA A 6 3.59 6.10 44.94
C ALA A 6 3.20 6.40 43.49
N LEU A 7 3.49 7.61 42.99
CA LEU A 7 3.27 7.98 41.58
C LEU A 7 4.24 7.27 40.63
N PHE A 8 5.50 7.06 41.05
CA PHE A 8 6.49 6.30 40.27
C PHE A 8 6.15 4.80 40.16
N ALA A 9 5.58 4.20 41.21
CA ALA A 9 5.14 2.81 41.17
C ALA A 9 3.95 2.61 40.21
N ALA A 10 3.03 3.58 40.12
CA ALA A 10 1.90 3.55 39.18
C ALA A 10 2.36 3.70 37.72
N LEU A 11 3.36 4.54 37.44
CA LEU A 11 3.91 4.72 36.08
C LEU A 11 4.72 3.52 35.59
N LEU A 12 5.39 2.79 36.49
CA LEU A 12 6.13 1.58 36.15
C LEU A 12 5.21 0.39 35.84
N PHE A 13 4.06 0.27 36.52
CA PHE A 13 3.13 -0.85 36.30
C PHE A 13 2.38 -0.78 34.95
N VAL A 14 2.10 0.43 34.45
CA VAL A 14 1.52 0.64 33.10
C VAL A 14 2.56 0.37 32.00
N GLY A 15 3.86 0.48 32.30
CA GLY A 15 4.95 0.24 31.36
C GLY A 15 5.22 -1.23 31.02
N THR A 16 4.74 -2.17 31.84
CA THR A 16 5.00 -3.62 31.66
C THR A 16 3.90 -4.37 30.87
N LEU A 17 2.68 -3.87 30.81
CA LEU A 17 1.58 -4.54 30.09
C LEU A 17 1.50 -4.20 28.58
N ALA A 18 2.15 -3.12 28.14
CA ALA A 18 2.18 -2.75 26.72
C ALA A 18 3.30 -3.46 25.91
N GLY A 19 4.08 -4.34 26.54
CA GLY A 19 5.18 -5.07 25.91
C GLY A 19 4.80 -6.40 25.25
N ALA A 20 3.53 -6.84 25.34
CA ALA A 20 3.13 -8.20 24.98
C ALA A 20 2.20 -8.33 23.75
N VAL A 21 1.92 -7.26 23.01
CA VAL A 21 1.04 -7.34 21.82
C VAL A 21 1.74 -6.79 20.59
N VAL A 22 2.83 -7.44 20.21
CA VAL A 22 3.26 -7.48 18.80
C VAL A 22 3.00 -8.91 18.32
N THR A 23 1.73 -9.30 18.32
CA THR A 23 1.28 -10.45 17.54
C THR A 23 0.96 -9.96 16.15
N GLU A 24 1.71 -10.49 15.20
CA GLU A 24 1.58 -10.31 13.77
C GLU A 24 0.14 -10.59 13.31
N GLY A 25 -0.33 -9.78 12.37
CA GLY A 25 -1.54 -10.06 11.60
C GLY A 25 -2.73 -9.19 12.03
N GLU A 26 -2.83 -8.00 11.43
CA GLU A 26 -4.13 -7.36 11.20
C GLU A 26 -4.01 -6.22 10.16
N ALA A 27 -5.10 -6.09 9.42
CA ALA A 27 -5.38 -5.36 8.19
C ALA A 27 -4.54 -4.11 7.85
N GLU A 28 -4.14 -4.01 6.57
CA GLU A 28 -3.38 -2.89 5.98
C GLU A 28 -4.08 -1.51 6.09
N GLY A 29 -5.37 -1.46 6.41
CA GLY A 29 -6.14 -0.23 6.61
C GLY A 29 -5.99 0.42 7.99
N GLU A 30 -5.59 -0.32 9.03
CA GLU A 30 -5.54 0.18 10.42
C GLU A 30 -4.15 0.68 10.85
N ARG A 31 -3.12 0.40 10.05
CA ARG A 31 -1.72 0.68 10.40
C ARG A 31 -1.23 2.13 10.28
N PRO A 32 -1.71 3.00 9.36
CA PRO A 32 -1.25 4.40 9.31
C PRO A 32 -1.62 5.16 10.59
N ASP A 33 -2.86 4.94 11.05
CA ASP A 33 -3.35 5.45 12.33
C ASP A 33 -2.48 5.03 13.51
N ARG A 34 -1.94 3.81 13.52
CA ARG A 34 -1.09 3.33 14.62
C ARG A 34 0.27 4.01 14.65
N LEU A 35 0.92 4.25 13.50
CA LEU A 35 2.21 4.94 13.43
C LEU A 35 2.08 6.40 13.87
N VAL A 36 1.03 7.09 13.40
CA VAL A 36 0.74 8.47 13.79
C VAL A 36 0.44 8.57 15.28
N ARG A 37 -0.40 7.67 15.83
CA ARG A 37 -0.67 7.62 17.28
C ARG A 37 0.59 7.33 18.11
N LEU A 38 1.48 6.47 17.62
CA LEU A 38 2.75 6.17 18.29
C LEU A 38 3.69 7.38 18.27
N GLN A 39 3.76 8.10 17.15
CA GLN A 39 4.54 9.33 17.03
C GLN A 39 4.01 10.40 17.99
N GLU A 40 2.71 10.67 18.00
CA GLU A 40 2.09 11.61 18.94
C GLU A 40 2.35 11.22 20.40
N HIS A 41 2.33 9.93 20.71
CA HIS A 41 2.58 9.45 22.06
C HIS A 41 4.05 9.67 22.48
N ILE A 42 5.01 9.52 21.56
CA ILE A 42 6.42 9.83 21.82
C ILE A 42 6.62 11.34 22.00
N GLU A 43 6.02 12.17 21.14
CA GLU A 43 6.08 13.63 21.23
C GLU A 43 5.50 14.14 22.56
N LYS A 44 4.34 13.63 22.98
CA LYS A 44 3.74 13.93 24.29
C LYS A 44 4.65 13.54 25.46
N ARG A 45 5.39 12.44 25.34
CA ARG A 45 6.34 12.00 26.39
C ARG A 45 7.60 12.86 26.42
N LEU A 46 8.12 13.27 25.26
CA LEU A 46 9.25 14.18 25.16
C LEU A 46 8.89 15.56 25.73
N ALA A 47 7.70 16.09 25.42
CA ALA A 47 7.21 17.34 25.98
C ALA A 47 7.12 17.27 27.52
N ARG A 48 6.50 16.22 28.07
CA ARG A 48 6.43 16.03 29.52
C ARG A 48 7.81 15.91 30.17
N LEU A 49 8.78 15.27 29.50
CA LEU A 49 10.14 15.18 30.01
C LEU A 49 10.86 16.52 30.03
N ALA A 50 10.61 17.37 29.03
CA ALA A 50 11.11 18.74 29.03
C ALA A 50 10.51 19.53 30.20
N ASP A 51 9.19 19.47 30.39
CA ASP A 51 8.50 20.11 31.52
C ASP A 51 9.04 19.60 32.86
N PHE A 52 9.27 18.29 33.01
CA PHE A 52 9.85 17.72 34.23
C PHE A 52 11.27 18.22 34.48
N ARG A 53 12.08 18.35 33.43
CA ARG A 53 13.47 18.81 33.54
C ARG A 53 13.55 20.27 33.96
N GLU A 54 12.66 21.12 33.46
CA GLU A 54 12.59 22.55 33.83
C GLU A 54 12.22 22.76 35.31
N ASN A 55 11.52 21.80 35.92
CA ASN A 55 11.08 21.87 37.32
C ASN A 55 11.95 21.04 38.28
N LEU A 56 13.06 20.46 37.79
CA LEU A 56 14.00 19.72 38.63
C LEU A 56 14.96 20.69 39.34
N PRO A 57 15.32 20.46 40.61
CA PRO A 57 16.39 21.23 41.26
C PRO A 57 17.75 20.94 40.59
N ASP A 58 18.63 21.93 40.57
CA ASP A 58 19.90 21.89 39.82
C ASP A 58 20.86 20.76 40.24
N ASP A 59 20.70 20.20 41.44
CA ASP A 59 21.51 19.12 42.00
C ASP A 59 20.93 17.71 41.77
N ALA A 60 19.79 17.59 41.10
CA ALA A 60 19.15 16.31 40.84
C ALA A 60 19.89 15.49 39.77
N ASP A 61 20.02 14.18 40.01
CA ASP A 61 20.59 13.25 39.04
C ASP A 61 19.67 13.08 37.82
N THR A 62 20.09 13.63 36.68
CA THR A 62 19.36 13.55 35.41
C THR A 62 19.71 12.33 34.57
N SER A 63 20.67 11.49 34.98
CA SER A 63 21.20 10.38 34.16
C SER A 63 20.10 9.45 33.62
N ARG A 64 19.08 9.18 34.45
CA ARG A 64 17.91 8.38 34.06
C ARG A 64 16.97 9.11 33.09
N LEU A 65 16.82 10.43 33.23
CA LEU A 65 16.02 11.25 32.31
C LEU A 65 16.71 11.37 30.96
N ASP A 66 18.03 11.56 30.95
CA ASP A 66 18.85 11.63 29.74
C ASP A 66 18.81 10.30 28.97
N ALA A 67 18.98 9.17 29.66
CA ALA A 67 18.83 7.84 29.05
C ALA A 67 17.42 7.58 28.49
N LEU A 68 16.39 8.14 29.12
CA LEU A 68 15.00 7.98 28.66
C LEU A 68 14.70 8.88 27.45
N LYS A 69 15.26 10.10 27.43
CA LYS A 69 15.20 11.02 26.28
C LYS A 69 15.86 10.38 25.06
N GLU A 70 17.08 9.87 25.19
CA GLU A 70 17.82 9.21 24.11
C GLU A 70 17.04 8.01 23.54
N ARG A 71 16.40 7.20 24.42
CA ARG A 71 15.56 6.07 23.99
C ARG A 71 14.30 6.51 23.23
N LEU A 72 13.70 7.65 23.60
CA LEU A 72 12.53 8.18 22.90
C LEU A 72 12.91 8.79 21.55
N GLU A 73 14.01 9.54 21.49
CA GLU A 73 14.55 10.10 20.24
C GLU A 73 14.96 8.99 19.27
N THR A 74 15.62 7.94 19.75
CA THR A 74 15.94 6.75 18.93
C THR A 74 14.68 6.07 18.38
N ARG A 75 13.61 6.00 19.18
CA ARG A 75 12.33 5.43 18.71
C ARG A 75 11.65 6.33 17.70
N GLN A 76 11.73 7.64 17.86
CA GLN A 76 11.18 8.60 16.90
C GLN A 76 11.89 8.48 15.55
N ALA A 77 13.23 8.40 15.55
CA ALA A 77 14.03 8.20 14.34
C ALA A 77 13.63 6.91 13.61
N LYS A 78 13.49 5.80 14.34
CA LYS A 78 13.05 4.51 13.77
C LYS A 78 11.63 4.55 13.21
N LEU A 79 10.71 5.29 13.84
CA LEU A 79 9.35 5.45 13.31
C LEU A 79 9.34 6.27 12.02
N ALA A 80 10.17 7.32 11.94
CA ALA A 80 10.32 8.13 10.74
C ALA A 80 10.90 7.30 9.58
N GLU A 81 11.92 6.47 9.85
CA GLU A 81 12.48 5.51 8.89
C GLU A 81 11.40 4.54 8.39
N CYS A 82 10.67 3.88 9.30
CA CYS A 82 9.57 2.98 8.93
C CYS A 82 8.46 3.66 8.10
N ALA A 83 8.17 4.94 8.37
CA ALA A 83 7.19 5.70 7.60
C ALA A 83 7.71 5.98 6.18
N ALA A 84 8.98 6.37 6.05
CA ALA A 84 9.62 6.59 4.75
C ALA A 84 9.67 5.30 3.92
N ASP A 85 10.08 4.18 4.51
CA ASP A 85 10.14 2.88 3.84
C ASP A 85 8.76 2.43 3.34
N ARG A 86 7.71 2.71 4.13
CA ARG A 86 6.34 2.41 3.73
C ARG A 86 5.91 3.24 2.52
N GLU A 87 6.16 4.55 2.53
CA GLU A 87 5.79 5.39 1.39
C GLU A 87 6.60 5.04 0.15
N ALA A 88 7.88 4.67 0.30
CA ALA A 88 8.70 4.14 -0.78
C ALA A 88 8.12 2.84 -1.35
N CYS A 89 7.78 1.86 -0.49
CA CYS A 89 7.17 0.60 -0.90
C CYS A 89 5.82 0.80 -1.59
N LYS A 90 5.02 1.78 -1.12
CA LYS A 90 3.75 2.14 -1.73
C LYS A 90 3.96 2.74 -3.11
N ALA A 91 4.90 3.68 -3.25
CA ALA A 91 5.26 4.29 -4.51
C ALA A 91 5.76 3.26 -5.53
N GLU A 92 6.63 2.32 -5.12
CA GLU A 92 7.10 1.23 -5.98
C GLU A 92 5.95 0.34 -6.46
N ARG A 93 5.02 0.00 -5.55
CA ARG A 93 3.86 -0.83 -5.90
C ARG A 93 2.94 -0.10 -6.88
N ASP A 94 2.69 1.18 -6.66
CA ASP A 94 1.83 1.99 -7.51
C ASP A 94 2.48 2.21 -8.89
N ALA A 95 3.80 2.39 -8.95
CA ALA A 95 4.57 2.42 -10.20
C ALA A 95 4.46 1.09 -10.97
N LYS A 96 4.67 -0.06 -10.31
CA LYS A 96 4.49 -1.39 -10.94
C LYS A 96 3.06 -1.63 -11.44
N ARG A 97 2.06 -1.08 -10.73
CA ARG A 97 0.66 -1.18 -11.14
C ARG A 97 0.42 -0.39 -12.43
N GLU A 98 1.02 0.80 -12.54
CA GLU A 98 0.89 1.61 -13.75
C GLU A 98 1.65 0.99 -14.92
N GLU A 99 2.87 0.50 -14.70
CA GLU A 99 3.63 -0.26 -15.71
C GLU A 99 2.82 -1.46 -16.24
N HIS A 100 2.20 -2.23 -15.34
CA HIS A 100 1.33 -3.33 -15.76
C HIS A 100 0.10 -2.85 -16.52
N ARG A 101 -0.47 -1.69 -16.16
CA ARG A 101 -1.62 -1.11 -16.85
C ARG A 101 -1.24 -0.71 -18.27
N GLU A 102 -0.15 0.02 -18.45
CA GLU A 102 0.39 0.42 -19.76
C GLU A 102 0.70 -0.80 -20.63
N ALA A 103 1.44 -1.77 -20.11
CA ALA A 103 1.75 -3.01 -20.84
C ALA A 103 0.48 -3.79 -21.24
N THR A 104 -0.59 -3.73 -20.44
CA THR A 104 -1.87 -4.36 -20.80
C THR A 104 -2.58 -3.60 -21.91
N LEU A 105 -2.54 -2.26 -21.88
CA LEU A 105 -3.10 -1.42 -22.94
C LEU A 105 -2.38 -1.65 -24.26
N GLU A 106 -1.04 -1.58 -24.27
CA GLU A 106 -0.24 -1.85 -25.47
C GLU A 106 -0.57 -3.22 -26.07
N LYS A 107 -0.67 -4.25 -25.22
CA LYS A 107 -1.04 -5.60 -25.66
C LYS A 107 -2.44 -5.67 -26.27
N MET A 108 -3.40 -4.92 -25.73
CA MET A 108 -4.76 -4.87 -26.26
C MET A 108 -4.83 -4.10 -27.57
N THR A 109 -4.12 -2.97 -27.66
CA THR A 109 -3.97 -2.17 -28.88
C THR A 109 -3.34 -3.00 -29.99
N ALA A 110 -2.20 -3.64 -29.73
CA ALA A 110 -1.52 -4.51 -30.70
C ALA A 110 -2.41 -5.68 -31.18
N ARG A 111 -3.18 -6.29 -30.28
CA ARG A 111 -4.14 -7.37 -30.64
C ARG A 111 -5.29 -6.87 -31.50
N THR A 112 -5.76 -5.65 -31.26
CA THR A 112 -6.86 -5.03 -32.00
C THR A 112 -6.37 -4.63 -33.39
N GLN A 113 -5.18 -4.02 -33.48
CA GLN A 113 -4.51 -3.72 -34.75
C GLN A 113 -4.27 -4.98 -35.58
N ALA A 114 -3.69 -6.03 -34.99
CA ALA A 114 -3.48 -7.29 -35.70
C ALA A 114 -4.78 -7.96 -36.17
N ALA A 115 -5.93 -7.68 -35.54
CA ALA A 115 -7.22 -8.16 -36.01
C ALA A 115 -7.73 -7.34 -37.22
N LEU A 116 -7.51 -6.02 -37.22
CA LEU A 116 -7.78 -5.16 -38.37
C LEU A 116 -6.90 -5.54 -39.56
N ASP A 117 -5.61 -5.78 -39.33
CA ASP A 117 -4.67 -6.18 -40.38
C ASP A 117 -5.12 -7.50 -41.04
N ARG A 118 -5.62 -8.47 -40.26
CA ARG A 118 -6.19 -9.72 -40.79
C ARG A 118 -7.47 -9.52 -41.61
N ILE A 119 -8.30 -8.54 -41.25
CA ILE A 119 -9.49 -8.19 -42.04
C ILE A 119 -9.03 -7.60 -43.38
N ALA A 120 -8.04 -6.70 -43.37
CA ALA A 120 -7.46 -6.14 -44.58
C ALA A 120 -6.82 -7.21 -45.46
N GLU A 121 -6.07 -8.15 -44.88
CA GLU A 121 -5.50 -9.31 -45.59
C GLU A 121 -6.59 -10.20 -46.20
N CYS A 122 -7.69 -10.45 -45.47
CA CYS A 122 -8.82 -11.22 -46.03
C CYS A 122 -9.41 -10.50 -47.23
N ARG A 123 -9.70 -9.20 -47.13
CA ARG A 123 -10.26 -8.42 -48.25
C ARG A 123 -9.34 -8.36 -49.48
N ALA A 124 -8.04 -8.42 -49.28
CA ALA A 124 -7.06 -8.46 -50.36
C ALA A 124 -6.97 -9.86 -51.03
N SER A 125 -7.49 -10.90 -50.38
CA SER A 125 -7.52 -12.27 -50.90
C SER A 125 -8.75 -12.50 -51.77
N GLU A 126 -8.56 -13.10 -52.95
CA GLU A 126 -9.65 -13.50 -53.84
C GLU A 126 -10.54 -14.60 -53.23
N ASP A 127 -10.02 -15.36 -52.25
CA ASP A 127 -10.69 -16.48 -51.57
C ASP A 127 -11.15 -16.14 -50.14
N CYS A 128 -11.44 -14.87 -49.81
CA CYS A 128 -11.93 -14.53 -48.48
C CYS A 128 -13.27 -15.23 -48.19
N PRO A 129 -13.36 -16.14 -47.20
CA PRO A 129 -14.59 -16.89 -46.94
C PRO A 129 -15.62 -16.09 -46.14
N ALA A 130 -15.29 -14.84 -45.78
CA ALA A 130 -16.11 -13.98 -44.94
C ALA A 130 -16.95 -13.03 -45.81
N ASP A 131 -18.19 -12.84 -45.39
CA ASP A 131 -19.15 -11.92 -46.00
C ASP A 131 -18.76 -10.45 -45.73
N ASP A 132 -18.86 -9.60 -46.75
CA ASP A 132 -18.39 -8.20 -46.70
C ASP A 132 -19.11 -7.39 -45.62
N GLU A 133 -20.42 -7.56 -45.45
CA GLU A 133 -21.22 -6.85 -44.44
C GLU A 133 -20.77 -7.24 -43.01
N LYS A 134 -20.40 -8.52 -42.81
CA LYS A 134 -19.81 -8.97 -41.55
C LYS A 134 -18.40 -8.44 -41.32
N LEU A 135 -17.60 -8.30 -42.38
CA LEU A 135 -16.27 -7.71 -42.28
C LEU A 135 -16.36 -6.21 -41.93
N ASP A 136 -17.29 -5.48 -42.54
CA ASP A 136 -17.56 -4.07 -42.23
C ASP A 136 -17.96 -3.89 -40.76
N ALA A 137 -18.93 -4.68 -40.29
CA ALA A 137 -19.38 -4.62 -38.90
C ALA A 137 -18.26 -4.99 -37.89
N LEU A 138 -17.38 -5.92 -38.25
CA LEU A 138 -16.23 -6.30 -37.43
C LEU A 138 -15.16 -5.20 -37.41
N GLU A 139 -14.87 -4.60 -38.56
CA GLU A 139 -13.93 -3.49 -38.69
C GLU A 139 -14.40 -2.29 -37.87
N GLU A 140 -15.64 -1.83 -38.03
CA GLU A 140 -16.21 -0.70 -37.28
C GLU A 140 -16.07 -0.93 -35.76
N ARG A 141 -16.42 -2.13 -35.28
CA ARG A 141 -16.32 -2.49 -33.86
C ARG A 141 -14.87 -2.51 -33.36
N LEU A 142 -13.92 -2.96 -34.17
CA LEU A 142 -12.50 -2.99 -33.81
C LEU A 142 -11.89 -1.59 -33.82
N THR A 143 -12.27 -0.74 -34.77
CA THR A 143 -11.83 0.65 -34.86
C THR A 143 -12.36 1.47 -33.70
N GLU A 144 -13.63 1.30 -33.32
CA GLU A 144 -14.21 1.94 -32.13
C GLU A 144 -13.49 1.47 -30.85
N ARG A 145 -13.17 0.18 -30.77
CA ARG A 145 -12.40 -0.37 -29.65
C ARG A 145 -10.98 0.20 -29.59
N LEU A 146 -10.32 0.38 -30.73
CA LEU A 146 -8.99 0.98 -30.80
C LEU A 146 -9.02 2.43 -30.29
N ALA A 147 -9.98 3.23 -30.76
CA ALA A 147 -10.17 4.60 -30.29
C ALA A 147 -10.40 4.69 -28.78
N LYS A 148 -11.18 3.75 -28.21
CA LYS A 148 -11.37 3.67 -26.74
C LYS A 148 -10.09 3.33 -25.99
N LEU A 149 -9.24 2.45 -26.53
CA LEU A 149 -7.96 2.08 -25.92
C LEU A 149 -6.96 3.25 -25.99
N GLU A 150 -6.93 3.98 -27.10
CA GLU A 150 -6.11 5.17 -27.26
C GLU A 150 -6.53 6.29 -26.31
N ALA A 151 -7.83 6.60 -26.23
CA ALA A 151 -8.36 7.58 -25.28
C ALA A 151 -8.10 7.19 -23.81
N CYS A 152 -8.15 5.90 -23.50
CA CYS A 152 -7.77 5.39 -22.18
C CYS A 152 -6.26 5.58 -21.90
N SER A 153 -5.40 5.42 -22.91
CA SER A 153 -3.96 5.63 -22.79
C SER A 153 -3.58 7.11 -22.67
N SER A 154 -4.32 8.02 -23.33
CA SER A 154 -4.11 9.48 -23.24
C SER A 154 -4.67 10.09 -21.96
N GLY A 155 -5.42 9.32 -21.16
CA GLY A 155 -6.10 9.79 -19.96
C GLY A 155 -7.38 10.58 -20.22
N GLU A 156 -7.85 10.60 -21.47
CA GLU A 156 -9.04 11.34 -21.91
C GLU A 156 -10.32 10.50 -21.86
N GLY A 157 -10.21 9.19 -21.56
CA GLY A 157 -11.34 8.25 -21.51
C GLY A 157 -11.31 7.28 -20.34
N GLU A 158 -12.49 6.76 -19.98
CA GLU A 158 -12.62 5.74 -18.92
C GLU A 158 -12.08 4.40 -19.41
N CYS A 159 -11.08 3.88 -18.71
CA CYS A 159 -10.43 2.62 -19.03
C CYS A 159 -11.26 1.44 -18.54
N ASP A 160 -12.22 0.99 -19.34
CA ASP A 160 -12.96 -0.24 -19.04
C ASP A 160 -12.11 -1.47 -19.42
N MET A 161 -11.04 -1.68 -18.65
CA MET A 161 -10.15 -2.80 -18.82
C MET A 161 -10.93 -4.08 -18.53
N PRO A 162 -10.92 -5.09 -19.41
CA PRO A 162 -11.56 -6.36 -19.13
C PRO A 162 -10.96 -6.89 -17.83
N LYS A 163 -11.78 -6.88 -16.77
CA LYS A 163 -11.37 -7.38 -15.46
C LYS A 163 -10.91 -8.80 -15.71
N LYS A 164 -9.64 -9.09 -15.40
CA LYS A 164 -9.22 -10.48 -15.21
C LYS A 164 -10.32 -11.09 -14.32
N PRO A 165 -10.99 -12.18 -14.71
CA PRO A 165 -11.86 -12.84 -13.78
C PRO A 165 -11.01 -13.04 -12.53
N HIS A 166 -11.45 -12.49 -11.40
CA HIS A 166 -10.86 -12.80 -10.12
C HIS A 166 -11.17 -14.28 -9.88
N GLY A 167 -10.41 -15.16 -10.55
CA GLY A 167 -10.20 -16.51 -10.13
C GLY A 167 -9.56 -16.35 -8.77
N ARG A 168 -10.40 -16.34 -7.74
CA ARG A 168 -10.03 -16.59 -6.36
C ARG A 168 -9.14 -17.82 -6.41
N ASN A 169 -7.83 -17.63 -6.41
CA ASN A 169 -6.86 -18.73 -6.46
C ASN A 169 -7.21 -19.67 -5.31
N PRO A 170 -7.85 -20.84 -5.56
CA PRO A 170 -8.39 -21.67 -4.49
C PRO A 170 -7.26 -22.12 -3.56
N HIS A 171 -6.10 -22.42 -4.16
CA HIS A 171 -4.86 -22.77 -3.47
C HIS A 171 -4.34 -21.70 -2.51
N LEU A 172 -4.61 -20.41 -2.74
CA LEU A 172 -4.22 -19.35 -1.80
C LEU A 172 -5.16 -19.32 -0.59
N LYS A 173 -6.44 -19.63 -0.76
CA LYS A 173 -7.39 -19.76 0.35
C LYS A 173 -7.11 -21.00 1.19
N ASP A 174 -6.78 -22.11 0.56
CA ASP A 174 -6.47 -23.36 1.25
C ASP A 174 -5.17 -23.22 2.06
N ARG A 175 -4.11 -22.61 1.49
CA ARG A 175 -2.89 -22.26 2.25
C ARG A 175 -3.14 -21.30 3.41
N LEU A 176 -4.04 -20.31 3.25
CA LEU A 176 -4.39 -19.41 4.34
C LEU A 176 -5.13 -20.15 5.46
N ARG A 177 -6.02 -21.09 5.08
CA ARG A 177 -6.83 -21.89 6.00
C ARG A 177 -5.98 -22.89 6.76
N GLU A 178 -5.02 -23.54 6.10
CA GLU A 178 -4.02 -24.42 6.74
C GLU A 178 -3.15 -23.63 7.73
N ARG A 179 -2.69 -22.44 7.37
CA ARG A 179 -1.91 -21.58 8.27
C ARG A 179 -2.69 -21.16 9.52
N LEU A 180 -3.98 -20.87 9.37
CA LEU A 180 -4.86 -20.50 10.49
C LEU A 180 -5.29 -21.69 11.36
N GLN A 181 -5.13 -22.92 10.89
CA GLN A 181 -5.39 -24.14 11.67
C GLN A 181 -4.16 -24.64 12.44
N HIS A 182 -2.96 -24.15 12.08
CA HIS A 182 -1.69 -24.50 12.71
C HIS A 182 -1.12 -23.40 13.62
N ALA A 183 -1.87 -22.34 13.87
CA ALA A 183 -1.61 -21.30 14.87
C ALA A 183 -2.52 -21.51 16.08
#